data_AF-A0A6L8SZU4-F1
#
_entry.id   AF-A0A6L8SZU4-F1
#
_cell.length_a   1.000
_cell.length_b   1.000
_cell.length_c   1.000
_cell.angle_alpha   90.00
_cell.angle_beta   90.00
_cell.angle_gamma   90.00
#
_symmetry.space_group_name_H-M   'P 1'
#
loop_
_entity.id
_entity.type
_entity.pdbx_description
1 polymer ?
#
loop_
_entity_poly.entity_id
_entity_poly.type
_entity_poly.pdbx_seq_one_letter_code
_entity_poly.pdbx_strand_id
1 'polypeptide(L)'
;MDRVNRIWRHPVYQEHYKKIQELESERIFCRHTPEHFLDVARLMYIYALEEHLELPKELIYAAALLHDIGRAQQYQYNIPHDIAGVEIAREILTDLHFTEQEKELILSSIGHHRKGDSCSTLAALLYKADKQSRNCFLCSAASECYWSDDKKNMKIEY
;
A
#
# COMPACT_ATOMS: atom_id res chain seq x y z
N MET A 1 0.84 -2.87 -17.54
CA MET A 1 0.88 -1.55 -16.85
C MET A 1 -0.35 -0.70 -17.15
N ASP A 2 -1.07 -0.95 -18.25
CA ASP A 2 -2.26 -0.18 -18.57
C ASP A 2 -3.36 -0.30 -17.52
N ARG A 3 -3.54 -1.49 -16.90
CA ARG A 3 -4.54 -1.65 -15.83
C ARG A 3 -4.17 -0.87 -14.58
N VAL A 4 -2.88 -0.79 -14.24
CA VAL A 4 -2.38 0.04 -13.12
C VAL A 4 -2.64 1.53 -13.38
N ASN A 5 -2.38 2.01 -14.60
CA ASN A 5 -2.73 3.39 -14.96
C ASN A 5 -4.25 3.64 -14.90
N ARG A 6 -5.06 2.63 -15.23
CA ARG A 6 -6.52 2.70 -15.06
C ARG A 6 -6.95 2.70 -13.59
N ILE A 7 -6.27 1.96 -12.70
CA ILE A 7 -6.48 2.06 -11.24
C ILE A 7 -6.25 3.50 -10.79
N TRP A 8 -5.10 4.09 -11.14
CA TRP A 8 -4.79 5.47 -10.77
C TRP A 8 -5.86 6.44 -11.25
N ARG A 9 -6.36 6.30 -12.49
CA ARG A 9 -7.38 7.18 -13.06
C ARG A 9 -8.81 6.83 -12.64
N HIS A 10 -9.01 5.76 -11.86
CA HIS A 10 -10.34 5.29 -11.53
C HIS A 10 -11.08 6.32 -10.66
N PRO A 11 -12.34 6.67 -10.96
CA PRO A 11 -13.09 7.65 -10.18
C PRO A 11 -13.14 7.32 -8.68
N VAL A 12 -13.45 6.07 -8.35
CA VAL A 12 -13.49 5.58 -6.95
C VAL A 12 -12.13 5.72 -6.27
N TYR A 13 -11.03 5.40 -6.97
CA TYR A 13 -9.69 5.59 -6.44
C TYR A 13 -9.41 7.06 -6.14
N GLN A 14 -9.69 7.94 -7.10
CA GLN A 14 -9.44 9.37 -6.98
C GLN A 14 -10.30 10.04 -5.89
N GLU A 15 -11.53 9.59 -5.70
CA GLU A 15 -12.40 10.05 -4.61
C GLU A 15 -11.79 9.73 -3.24
N HIS A 16 -11.47 8.46 -3.00
CA HIS A 16 -10.87 8.04 -1.73
C HIS A 16 -9.48 8.65 -1.51
N TYR A 17 -8.66 8.69 -2.54
CA TYR A 17 -7.32 9.26 -2.47
C TYR A 17 -7.35 10.76 -2.15
N LYS A 18 -8.22 11.54 -2.83
CA LYS A 18 -8.42 12.95 -2.51
C LYS A 18 -8.84 13.13 -1.05
N LYS A 19 -9.71 12.24 -0.55
CA LYS A 19 -10.16 12.31 0.84
C LYS A 19 -9.01 12.06 1.84
N ILE A 20 -8.11 11.13 1.53
CA ILE A 20 -6.90 10.91 2.32
C ILE A 20 -6.04 12.17 2.34
N GLN A 21 -5.79 12.79 1.19
CA GLN A 21 -5.01 14.03 1.11
C GLN A 21 -5.60 15.17 1.95
N GLU A 22 -6.92 15.35 1.92
CA GLU A 22 -7.62 16.35 2.74
C GLU A 22 -7.42 16.09 4.24
N LEU A 23 -7.62 14.84 4.67
CA LEU A 23 -7.50 14.42 6.07
C LEU A 23 -6.06 14.44 6.58
N GLU A 24 -5.07 14.35 5.68
CA GLU A 24 -3.65 14.38 6.02
C GLU A 24 -2.96 15.73 5.73
N SER A 25 -3.71 16.76 5.35
CA SER A 25 -3.19 18.08 4.98
C SER A 25 -2.25 18.69 6.04
N GLU A 26 -2.61 18.56 7.32
CA GLU A 26 -1.85 19.04 8.48
C GLU A 26 -1.08 17.92 9.22
N ARG A 27 -1.03 16.71 8.65
CA ARG A 27 -0.36 15.57 9.27
C ARG A 27 1.15 15.76 9.27
N ILE A 28 1.76 15.75 10.46
CA ILE A 28 3.23 15.85 10.64
C ILE A 28 3.95 14.50 10.45
N PHE A 29 3.21 13.38 10.58
CA PHE A 29 3.73 12.03 10.38
C PHE A 29 3.71 11.63 8.90
N CYS A 30 4.34 10.49 8.57
CA CYS A 30 4.31 9.90 7.23
C CYS A 30 2.88 9.90 6.66
N ARG A 31 2.73 10.51 5.49
CA ARG A 31 1.49 10.62 4.74
C ARG A 31 1.38 9.49 3.72
N HIS A 32 0.18 9.30 3.18
CA HIS A 32 -0.16 8.32 2.16
C HIS A 32 -0.22 9.03 0.80
N THR A 33 0.95 9.37 0.29
CA THR A 33 1.13 10.10 -0.98
C THR A 33 1.44 9.14 -2.12
N PRO A 34 1.42 9.60 -3.39
CA PRO A 34 1.74 8.75 -4.53
C PRO A 34 3.21 8.33 -4.51
N GLU A 35 4.10 9.16 -3.95
CA GLU A 35 5.50 8.80 -3.74
C GLU A 35 5.59 7.55 -2.86
N HIS A 36 4.91 7.55 -1.70
CA HIS A 36 4.89 6.38 -0.84
C HIS A 36 4.34 5.13 -1.55
N PHE A 37 3.20 5.23 -2.23
CA PHE A 37 2.62 4.07 -2.92
C PHE A 37 3.53 3.53 -4.03
N LEU A 38 4.20 4.42 -4.78
CA LEU A 38 5.13 4.02 -5.84
C LEU A 38 6.44 3.48 -5.27
N ASP A 39 6.92 3.99 -4.15
CA ASP A 39 8.12 3.47 -3.48
C ASP A 39 7.86 2.06 -2.95
N VAL A 40 6.68 1.80 -2.38
CA VAL A 40 6.24 0.43 -2.03
C VAL A 40 6.23 -0.46 -3.27
N ALA A 41 5.61 -0.04 -4.37
CA ALA A 41 5.53 -0.82 -5.60
C ALA A 41 6.92 -1.16 -6.17
N ARG A 42 7.84 -0.19 -6.15
CA ARG A 42 9.20 -0.34 -6.65
C ARG A 42 10.03 -1.26 -5.76
N LEU A 43 9.95 -1.09 -4.44
CA LEU A 43 10.62 -1.98 -3.49
C LEU A 43 10.11 -3.42 -3.63
N MET A 44 8.80 -3.62 -3.68
CA MET A 44 8.22 -4.95 -3.93
C MET A 44 8.75 -5.57 -5.22
N TYR A 45 8.87 -4.78 -6.30
CA TYR A 45 9.38 -5.28 -7.57
C TYR A 45 10.87 -5.61 -7.51
N ILE A 46 11.68 -4.81 -6.80
CA ILE A 46 13.10 -5.10 -6.56
C ILE A 46 13.22 -6.42 -5.80
N TYR A 47 12.53 -6.57 -4.66
CA TYR A 47 12.55 -7.80 -3.87
C TYR A 47 12.10 -9.01 -4.70
N ALA A 48 11.05 -8.87 -5.51
CA ALA A 48 10.61 -9.95 -6.40
C ALA A 48 11.69 -10.38 -7.40
N LEU A 49 12.46 -9.43 -7.95
CA LEU A 49 13.56 -9.74 -8.86
C LEU A 49 14.73 -10.42 -8.15
N GLU A 50 15.10 -9.95 -6.96
CA GLU A 50 16.21 -10.50 -6.18
C GLU A 50 15.94 -11.90 -5.65
N GLU A 51 14.70 -12.13 -5.22
CA GLU A 51 14.24 -13.43 -4.71
C GLU A 51 13.85 -14.39 -5.86
N HIS A 52 14.06 -13.99 -7.13
CA HIS A 52 13.70 -14.74 -8.34
C HIS A 52 12.23 -15.20 -8.37
N LEU A 53 11.33 -14.35 -7.89
CA LEU A 53 9.91 -14.62 -7.80
C LEU A 53 9.21 -14.34 -9.13
N GLU A 54 8.44 -15.31 -9.62
CA GLU A 54 7.61 -15.16 -10.82
C GLU A 54 6.29 -14.43 -10.53
N LEU A 55 6.38 -13.17 -10.07
CA LEU A 55 5.22 -12.32 -9.83
C LEU A 55 5.00 -11.33 -10.97
N PRO A 56 3.78 -11.26 -11.56
CA PRO A 56 3.49 -10.26 -12.57
C PRO A 56 3.62 -8.85 -11.98
N LYS A 57 4.49 -8.03 -12.59
CA LYS A 57 4.71 -6.62 -12.23
C LYS A 57 3.42 -5.82 -12.05
N GLU A 58 2.42 -6.10 -12.89
CA GLU A 58 1.13 -5.39 -12.82
C GLU A 58 0.36 -5.69 -11.54
N LEU A 59 0.43 -6.91 -11.00
CA LEU A 59 -0.22 -7.27 -9.73
C LEU A 59 0.51 -6.65 -8.53
N ILE A 60 1.85 -6.59 -8.59
CA ILE A 60 2.67 -5.88 -7.59
C ILE A 60 2.24 -4.42 -7.48
N TYR A 61 2.20 -3.71 -8.60
CA TYR A 61 1.83 -2.30 -8.63
C TYR A 61 0.36 -2.08 -8.27
N ALA A 62 -0.55 -2.96 -8.67
CA ALA A 62 -1.96 -2.87 -8.30
C ALA A 62 -2.14 -2.99 -6.77
N ALA A 63 -1.51 -3.99 -6.14
CA ALA A 63 -1.57 -4.16 -4.70
C ALA A 63 -0.97 -2.95 -3.96
N ALA A 64 0.20 -2.47 -4.38
CA ALA A 64 0.86 -1.33 -3.77
C ALA A 64 0.05 -0.02 -3.88
N LEU A 65 -0.60 0.26 -5.02
CA LEU A 65 -1.45 1.45 -5.14
C LEU A 65 -2.70 1.39 -4.28
N LEU A 66 -3.25 0.19 -4.07
CA LEU A 66 -4.54 -0.02 -3.41
C LEU A 66 -4.41 -0.27 -1.89
N HIS A 67 -3.25 -0.66 -1.38
CA HIS A 67 -3.13 -1.19 -0.01
C HIS A 67 -3.65 -0.27 1.10
N ASP A 68 -3.46 1.04 0.95
CA ASP A 68 -3.83 2.04 1.93
C ASP A 68 -5.00 2.95 1.48
N ILE A 69 -5.73 2.56 0.42
CA ILE A 69 -6.87 3.37 -0.07
C ILE A 69 -8.02 3.48 0.95
N GLY A 70 -8.09 2.55 1.92
CA GLY A 70 -9.05 2.56 3.01
C GLY A 70 -8.77 3.57 4.14
N ARG A 71 -7.66 4.32 4.10
CA ARG A 71 -7.24 5.23 5.18
C ARG A 71 -8.27 6.31 5.50
N ALA A 72 -8.96 6.85 4.50
CA ALA A 72 -10.01 7.85 4.72
C ALA A 72 -11.13 7.31 5.64
N GLN A 73 -11.59 6.09 5.39
CA GLN A 73 -12.63 5.46 6.21
C GLN A 73 -12.12 5.13 7.62
N GLN A 74 -10.84 4.79 7.76
CA GLN A 74 -10.22 4.62 9.07
C GLN A 74 -10.26 5.90 9.89
N TYR A 75 -9.90 7.04 9.30
CA TYR A 75 -9.88 8.32 9.99
C TYR A 75 -11.28 8.82 10.35
N GLN A 76 -12.26 8.60 9.48
CA GLN A 76 -13.61 9.15 9.65
C GLN A 76 -14.53 8.25 10.49
N TYR A 77 -14.39 6.93 10.35
CA TYR A 77 -15.35 5.97 10.88
C TYR A 77 -14.72 4.90 11.77
N ASN A 78 -13.40 4.97 12.00
CA ASN A 78 -12.65 3.99 12.77
C ASN A 78 -12.74 2.56 12.21
N ILE A 79 -13.02 2.41 10.91
CA ILE A 79 -13.00 1.14 10.21
C ILE A 79 -11.54 0.78 9.91
N PRO A 80 -11.05 -0.42 10.25
CA PRO A 80 -9.69 -0.83 9.89
C PRO A 80 -9.42 -0.64 8.40
N HIS A 81 -8.35 0.08 8.04
CA HIS A 81 -8.09 0.49 6.67
C HIS A 81 -7.84 -0.69 5.72
N ASP A 82 -7.35 -1.81 6.27
CA ASP A 82 -7.17 -3.08 5.58
C ASP A 82 -8.51 -3.72 5.19
N ILE A 83 -9.55 -3.55 6.00
CA ILE A 83 -10.91 -4.03 5.69
C ILE A 83 -11.58 -3.10 4.69
N ALA A 84 -11.56 -1.79 4.96
CA ALA A 84 -12.07 -0.76 4.05
C ALA A 84 -11.41 -0.83 2.66
N GLY A 85 -10.10 -1.00 2.64
CA GLY A 85 -9.29 -1.08 1.43
C GLY A 85 -9.64 -2.29 0.57
N VAL A 86 -9.96 -3.44 1.16
CA VAL A 86 -10.41 -4.63 0.42
C VAL A 86 -11.71 -4.36 -0.33
N GLU A 87 -12.69 -3.72 0.31
CA GLU A 87 -13.98 -3.45 -0.35
C GLU A 87 -13.83 -2.43 -1.49
N ILE A 88 -13.09 -1.35 -1.26
CA ILE A 88 -12.80 -0.33 -2.29
C ILE A 88 -12.01 -0.95 -3.45
N ALA A 89 -10.97 -1.74 -3.15
CA ALA A 89 -10.17 -2.40 -4.16
C ALA A 89 -10.99 -3.42 -4.97
N ARG A 90 -11.94 -4.12 -4.35
CA ARG A 90 -12.78 -5.11 -5.03
C ARG A 90 -13.63 -4.47 -6.12
N GLU A 91 -14.22 -3.31 -5.83
CA GLU A 91 -14.97 -2.50 -6.80
C GLU A 91 -14.08 -2.12 -7.98
N ILE A 92 -12.96 -1.44 -7.72
CA ILE A 92 -12.02 -0.96 -8.75
C ILE A 92 -11.52 -2.13 -9.62
N LEU A 93 -11.10 -3.25 -9.02
CA LEU A 93 -10.55 -4.37 -9.78
C LEU A 93 -11.61 -5.07 -10.64
N THR A 94 -12.87 -5.06 -10.21
CA THR A 94 -14.00 -5.63 -10.98
C THR A 94 -14.28 -4.80 -12.24
N ASP A 95 -14.30 -3.48 -12.11
CA ASP A 95 -14.49 -2.55 -13.23
C ASP A 95 -13.35 -2.60 -14.25
N LEU A 96 -12.15 -2.98 -13.80
CA LEU A 96 -10.95 -3.05 -14.63
C LEU A 96 -10.69 -4.45 -15.23
N HIS A 97 -11.60 -5.40 -15.02
CA HIS A 97 -11.58 -6.76 -15.57
C HIS A 97 -10.31 -7.55 -15.20
N PHE A 98 -9.85 -7.43 -13.95
CA PHE A 98 -8.92 -8.42 -13.40
C PHE A 98 -9.62 -9.78 -13.27
N THR A 99 -8.87 -10.87 -13.48
CA THR A 99 -9.43 -12.21 -13.31
C THR A 99 -9.77 -12.47 -11.84
N GLU A 100 -10.65 -13.43 -11.55
CA GLU A 100 -10.96 -13.78 -10.15
C GLU A 100 -9.72 -14.18 -9.35
N GLN A 101 -8.77 -14.88 -9.98
CA GLN A 101 -7.51 -15.28 -9.35
C GLN A 101 -6.61 -14.07 -9.03
N GLU A 102 -6.51 -13.11 -9.96
CA GLU A 102 -5.76 -11.88 -9.74
C GLU A 102 -6.39 -11.02 -8.65
N LYS A 103 -7.73 -10.90 -8.67
CA LYS A 103 -8.49 -10.18 -7.65
C LYS A 103 -8.27 -10.78 -6.28
N GLU A 104 -8.46 -12.10 -6.13
CA GLU A 104 -8.29 -12.77 -4.84
C GLU A 104 -6.87 -12.57 -4.29
N LEU A 105 -5.86 -12.70 -5.14
CA LEU A 105 -4.46 -12.50 -4.73
C LEU A 105 -4.20 -11.06 -4.25
N ILE A 106 -4.68 -10.04 -4.97
CA ILE A 106 -4.51 -8.63 -4.57
C ILE A 106 -5.28 -8.35 -3.28
N LEU A 107 -6.56 -8.73 -3.22
CA LEU A 107 -7.45 -8.43 -2.10
C LEU A 107 -6.99 -9.13 -0.81
N SER A 108 -6.59 -10.39 -0.91
CA SER A 108 -6.02 -11.13 0.24
C SER A 108 -4.74 -10.46 0.74
N SER A 109 -3.90 -9.97 -0.18
CA SER A 109 -2.68 -9.24 0.20
C SER A 109 -2.98 -7.92 0.91
N ILE A 110 -3.97 -7.15 0.44
CA ILE A 110 -4.42 -5.92 1.09
C ILE A 110 -5.01 -6.21 2.47
N GLY A 111 -5.84 -7.26 2.62
CA GLY A 111 -6.47 -7.59 3.90
C GLY A 111 -5.49 -8.02 4.99
N HIS A 112 -4.30 -8.51 4.64
CA HIS A 112 -3.34 -9.08 5.60
C HIS A 112 -2.04 -8.27 5.76
N HIS A 113 -1.88 -7.14 5.05
CA HIS A 113 -0.62 -6.40 5.02
C HIS A 113 -0.21 -5.74 6.35
N ARG A 114 -0.97 -5.87 7.44
CA ARG A 114 -0.65 -5.25 8.75
C ARG A 114 0.21 -6.11 9.67
N LYS A 115 0.01 -7.43 9.64
CA LYS A 115 0.50 -8.33 10.71
C LYS A 115 1.77 -9.08 10.35
N GLY A 116 2.20 -9.08 9.09
CA GLY A 116 3.35 -9.87 8.64
C GLY A 116 3.08 -11.37 8.57
N ASP A 117 1.90 -11.83 8.99
CA ASP A 117 1.39 -13.18 8.76
C ASP A 117 1.02 -13.30 7.27
N SER A 118 2.02 -13.59 6.43
CA SER A 118 1.85 -13.58 4.98
C SER A 118 1.03 -14.77 4.51
N CYS A 119 -0.19 -14.52 4.02
CA CYS A 119 -1.03 -15.50 3.35
C CYS A 119 -0.59 -15.82 1.91
N SER A 120 0.31 -15.01 1.33
CA SER A 120 0.88 -15.18 0.00
C SER A 120 2.23 -14.48 -0.12
N THR A 121 3.00 -14.82 -1.15
CA THR A 121 4.25 -14.12 -1.49
C THR A 121 4.03 -12.64 -1.76
N LEU A 122 2.93 -12.28 -2.45
CA LEU A 122 2.59 -10.89 -2.72
C LEU A 122 2.32 -10.11 -1.43
N ALA A 123 1.62 -10.72 -0.47
CA ALA A 123 1.35 -10.13 0.84
C ALA A 123 2.64 -9.93 1.67
N ALA A 124 3.56 -10.90 1.63
CA ALA A 124 4.86 -10.80 2.30
C ALA A 124 5.67 -9.60 1.75
N LEU A 125 5.73 -9.48 0.42
CA LEU A 125 6.41 -8.37 -0.23
C LEU A 125 5.76 -7.03 0.10
N LEU A 126 4.44 -6.95 0.07
CA LEU A 126 3.69 -5.73 0.39
C LEU A 126 3.98 -5.26 1.82
N TYR A 127 3.90 -6.17 2.80
CA TYR A 127 4.20 -5.87 4.20
C TYR A 127 5.64 -5.38 4.39
N LYS A 128 6.61 -6.07 3.78
CA LYS A 128 8.03 -5.68 3.86
C LYS A 128 8.26 -4.30 3.24
N ALA A 129 7.73 -4.08 2.04
CA ALA A 129 7.94 -2.86 1.27
C ALA A 129 7.22 -1.63 1.87
N ASP A 130 5.98 -1.77 2.38
CA ASP A 130 5.27 -0.69 3.07
C ASP A 130 6.12 -0.13 4.22
N LYS A 131 6.66 -1.03 5.04
CA LYS A 131 7.52 -0.65 6.16
C LYS A 131 8.83 -0.03 5.70
N GLN A 132 9.51 -0.68 4.76
CA GLN A 132 10.84 -0.24 4.32
C GLN A 132 10.82 1.05 3.48
N SER A 133 9.68 1.41 2.90
CA SER A 133 9.54 2.66 2.13
C SER A 133 9.67 3.94 2.98
N ARG A 134 9.67 3.84 4.32
CA ARG A 134 9.68 5.01 5.22
C ARG A 134 11.11 5.42 5.57
N ASN A 135 11.56 6.57 5.08
CA ASN A 135 12.90 7.12 5.36
C ASN A 135 12.98 7.78 6.75
N CYS A 136 12.87 7.00 7.83
CA CYS A 136 12.80 7.54 9.20
C CYS A 136 14.03 8.37 9.59
N PHE A 137 15.21 8.07 9.04
CA PHE A 137 16.44 8.83 9.23
C PHE A 137 16.38 10.30 8.76
N LEU A 138 15.37 10.68 7.97
CA LEU A 138 15.10 12.07 7.54
C LEU A 138 13.83 12.66 8.17
N CYS A 139 13.12 11.91 9.01
CA CYS A 139 11.82 12.32 9.53
C CYS A 139 11.98 13.32 10.68
N SER A 140 11.50 14.55 10.50
CA SER A 140 11.52 15.58 11.54
C SER A 140 10.63 15.27 12.74
N ALA A 141 9.60 14.42 12.55
CA ALA A 141 8.68 13.97 13.60
C ALA A 141 9.04 12.58 14.16
N ALA A 142 10.29 12.12 13.98
CA ALA A 142 10.71 10.79 14.41
C ALA A 142 10.62 10.59 15.93
N SER A 143 10.80 11.66 16.71
CA SER A 143 10.69 11.68 18.17
C SER A 143 9.26 11.45 18.67
N GLU A 144 8.26 11.93 17.94
CA GLU A 144 6.84 11.83 18.26
C GLU A 144 6.18 10.58 17.66
N CYS A 145 6.92 9.83 16.83
CA CYS A 145 6.40 8.67 16.12
C CYS A 145 6.11 7.50 17.08
N TYR A 146 4.95 6.87 16.92
CA TYR A 146 4.53 5.73 17.73
C TYR A 146 5.30 4.43 17.44
N TRP A 147 6.07 4.37 16.34
CA TRP A 147 6.96 3.24 16.09
C TRP A 147 8.09 3.24 17.12
N SER A 148 8.42 2.06 17.65
CA SER A 148 9.64 1.87 18.42
C SER A 148 10.86 2.07 17.54
N ASP A 149 12.01 2.43 18.13
CA ASP A 149 13.23 2.70 17.35
C ASP A 149 13.69 1.47 16.54
N ASP A 150 13.49 0.25 17.04
CA ASP A 150 13.77 -1.00 16.30
C ASP A 150 12.90 -1.19 15.04
N LYS A 151 11.78 -0.46 14.92
CA LYS A 151 10.91 -0.48 13.72
C LYS A 151 11.21 0.66 12.76
N LYS A 152 11.95 1.69 13.19
CA LYS A 152 12.25 2.87 12.37
C LYS A 152 13.44 2.56 11.47
N ASN A 153 13.34 2.92 10.20
CA ASN A 153 14.46 2.80 9.27
C ASN A 153 15.43 3.97 9.49
N MET A 154 16.27 3.86 10.51
CA MET A 154 17.20 4.92 10.95
C MET A 154 18.53 4.93 10.17
N LYS A 155 18.70 3.98 9.26
CA LYS A 155 19.87 3.86 8.38
C LYS A 155 19.37 3.58 6.97
N ILE A 156 20.23 3.86 6.00
CA ILE A 156 20.00 3.41 4.62
C ILE A 156 20.34 1.93 4.59
N GLU A 157 19.32 1.13 4.27
CA GLU A 157 19.40 -0.32 4.15
C GLU A 157 18.93 -0.72 2.75
N TYR A 158 19.36 -1.90 2.32
CA TYR A 158 19.01 -2.51 1.04
C TYR A 158 18.13 -3.73 1.30
#